data_AF-A0A5Q0HC16-F1
#
_entry.id   AF-A0A5Q0HC16-F1
#
_cell.length_a   1.000
_cell.length_b   1.000
_cell.length_c   1.000
_cell.angle_alpha   90.00
_cell.angle_beta   90.00
_cell.angle_gamma   90.00
#
_symmetry.space_group_name_H-M   'P 1'
#
loop_
_entity.id
_entity.type
_entity.pdbx_description
1 polymer ?
#
loop_
_entity_poly.entity_id
_entity_poly.type
_entity_poly.pdbx_seq_one_letter_code
_entity_poly.pdbx_strand_id
1 'polypeptide(L)'
;MKALKACAAVLAAGALLVGCGDEWSGELRLKVVRVVDPNNGSPTRVAMELDGDQPDAPHTGTYGADLDRLPEGVAVGDVVVCTVTKTDENGLDGVDPEYRVGPCRAA
;
A
#
# COMPACT_ATOMS: atom_id res chain seq x y z
N MET A 1 25.71 -26.61 0.86
CA MET A 1 25.10 -25.72 1.86
C MET A 1 25.52 -24.29 1.56
N LYS A 2 24.60 -23.43 1.14
CA LYS A 2 24.81 -21.98 1.01
C LYS A 2 23.54 -21.31 1.56
N ALA A 3 23.62 -20.86 2.81
CA ALA A 3 22.56 -20.15 3.49
C ALA A 3 22.39 -18.78 2.84
N LEU A 4 21.24 -18.54 2.21
CA LEU A 4 20.86 -17.17 1.85
C LEU A 4 20.30 -16.49 3.10
N LYS A 5 20.90 -15.33 3.37
CA LYS A 5 20.64 -14.42 4.48
C LYS A 5 19.15 -14.08 4.58
N ALA A 6 18.59 -14.38 5.75
CA ALA A 6 17.34 -13.80 6.22
C ALA A 6 17.57 -12.30 6.48
N CYS A 7 16.99 -11.44 5.64
CA CYS A 7 16.76 -10.05 5.99
C CYS A 7 15.38 -9.97 6.65
N ALA A 8 15.33 -10.32 7.93
CA ALA A 8 14.18 -10.03 8.78
C ALA A 8 14.19 -8.52 9.09
N ALA A 9 13.54 -7.74 8.23
CA ALA A 9 13.18 -6.37 8.55
C ALA A 9 11.98 -6.43 9.51
N VAL A 10 12.25 -6.22 10.79
CA VAL A 10 11.25 -6.04 11.83
C VAL A 10 10.59 -4.68 11.59
N LEU A 11 9.41 -4.67 10.96
CA LEU A 11 8.54 -3.49 10.93
C LEU A 11 7.70 -3.52 12.20
N ALA A 12 8.15 -2.73 13.17
CA ALA A 12 7.47 -2.52 14.44
C ALA A 12 6.49 -1.34 14.34
N ALA A 13 5.35 -1.53 15.03
CA ALA A 13 4.44 -0.53 15.58
C ALA A 13 3.36 0.07 14.65
N GLY A 14 2.27 -0.68 14.45
CA GLY A 14 0.94 -0.10 14.26
C GLY A 14 0.32 0.23 15.61
N ALA A 15 0.24 1.51 15.96
CA ALA A 15 -0.48 1.97 17.15
C ALA A 15 -1.98 1.96 16.87
N LEU A 16 -2.69 0.99 17.44
CA LEU A 16 -4.15 0.92 17.46
C LEU A 16 -4.69 2.05 18.35
N LEU A 17 -5.00 3.21 17.76
CA LEU A 17 -5.82 4.24 18.42
C LEU A 17 -7.28 3.78 18.32
N VAL A 18 -7.75 3.16 19.40
CA VAL A 18 -9.12 2.65 19.56
C VAL A 18 -10.09 3.83 19.75
N GLY A 19 -10.44 4.50 18.65
CA GLY A 19 -11.69 5.26 18.53
C GLY A 19 -12.76 4.35 17.95
N CYS A 20 -14.04 4.52 18.32
CA CYS A 20 -15.14 3.65 17.87
C CYS A 20 -15.53 3.85 16.40
N GLY A 21 -14.58 3.69 15.48
CA GLY A 21 -14.75 3.51 14.04
C GLY A 21 -13.68 2.54 13.56
N ASP A 22 -14.00 1.68 12.58
CA ASP A 22 -13.09 0.67 12.02
C ASP A 22 -12.00 1.29 11.13
N GLU A 23 -11.33 2.32 11.65
CA GLU A 23 -10.18 2.99 11.03
C GLU A 23 -8.91 2.18 11.28
N TRP A 24 -8.17 1.92 10.20
CA TRP A 24 -6.88 1.23 10.26
C TRP A 24 -5.84 2.05 9.52
N SER A 25 -4.61 2.10 10.04
CA SER A 25 -3.47 2.70 9.35
C SER A 25 -2.23 1.85 9.58
N GLY A 26 -1.47 1.60 8.53
CA GLY A 26 -0.27 0.77 8.60
C GLY A 26 0.61 0.89 7.36
N GLU A 27 1.81 0.32 7.45
CA GLU A 27 2.73 0.24 6.31
C GLU A 27 2.56 -1.08 5.58
N LEU A 28 2.40 -1.04 4.26
CA LEU A 28 2.28 -2.22 3.41
C LEU A 28 3.44 -2.27 2.40
N ARG A 29 3.98 -3.46 2.16
CA ARG A 29 4.86 -3.73 1.01
C ARG A 29 3.99 -3.96 -0.22
N LEU A 30 4.10 -3.09 -1.20
CA LEU A 30 3.28 -3.10 -2.40
C LEU A 30 4.15 -3.25 -3.65
N LYS A 31 3.80 -4.19 -4.52
CA LYS A 31 4.42 -4.39 -5.83
C LYS A 31 3.66 -3.59 -6.88
N VAL A 32 4.37 -2.79 -7.66
CA VAL A 32 3.80 -2.03 -8.77
C VAL A 32 3.44 -2.98 -9.91
N VAL A 33 2.16 -3.06 -10.25
CA VAL A 33 1.65 -3.94 -11.31
C VAL A 33 1.25 -3.18 -12.57
N ARG A 34 0.96 -1.88 -12.45
CA ARG A 34 0.65 -1.00 -13.58
C ARG A 34 1.04 0.43 -13.29
N VAL A 35 1.62 1.10 -14.28
CA VAL A 35 1.79 2.55 -14.33
C VAL A 35 0.82 3.07 -15.39
N VAL A 36 -0.11 3.94 -14.99
CA VAL A 36 -1.19 4.45 -15.84
C VAL A 36 -0.79 5.80 -16.41
N ASP A 37 -0.71 5.84 -17.73
CA ASP A 37 -0.57 7.05 -18.52
C ASP A 37 -1.89 7.30 -19.28
N PRO A 38 -2.75 8.21 -18.79
CA PRO A 38 -4.07 8.40 -19.38
C PRO A 38 -4.04 9.10 -20.76
N ASN A 39 -2.93 9.71 -21.17
CA ASN A 39 -2.88 10.58 -22.36
C ASN A 39 -1.64 10.42 -23.26
N ASN A 40 -0.89 9.31 -23.18
CA ASN A 40 0.44 9.19 -23.80
C ASN A 40 1.39 10.34 -23.37
N GLY A 41 1.23 10.80 -22.14
CA GLY A 41 1.99 11.89 -21.52
C GLY A 41 2.79 11.39 -20.31
N SER A 42 2.84 12.20 -19.25
CA SER A 42 3.47 11.76 -18.00
C SER A 42 2.49 10.87 -17.23
N PRO A 43 2.93 9.69 -16.74
CA PRO A 43 2.05 8.86 -15.95
C PRO A 43 1.63 9.59 -14.68
N THR A 44 0.37 9.44 -14.32
CA THR A 44 -0.25 10.17 -13.20
C THR A 44 -0.63 9.26 -12.05
N ARG A 45 -0.83 7.96 -12.34
CA ARG A 45 -1.29 6.99 -11.36
C ARG A 45 -0.56 5.67 -11.48
N VAL A 46 -0.52 4.95 -10.37
CA VAL A 46 -0.02 3.59 -10.29
C VAL A 46 -1.06 2.68 -9.66
N ALA A 47 -1.06 1.43 -10.09
CA ALA A 47 -1.76 0.35 -9.44
C ALA A 47 -0.74 -0.62 -8.84
N MET A 48 -0.96 -1.00 -7.59
CA MET A 48 -0.07 -1.85 -6.82
C MET A 48 -0.85 -2.95 -6.12
N GLU A 49 -0.19 -4.06 -5.81
CA GLU A 49 -0.77 -5.19 -5.08
C GLU A 49 0.15 -5.57 -3.92
N LEU A 50 -0.35 -6.32 -2.93
CA LEU A 50 0.51 -6.81 -1.84
C LEU A 50 1.68 -7.63 -2.38
N ASP A 51 2.90 -7.31 -1.92
CA ASP A 51 4.07 -8.14 -2.14
C ASP A 51 4.05 -9.32 -1.16
N GLY A 52 3.51 -10.45 -1.61
CA GLY A 52 3.37 -11.66 -0.79
C GLY A 52 2.24 -11.57 0.24
N ASP A 53 2.25 -12.52 1.17
CA ASP A 53 1.26 -12.60 2.26
C ASP A 53 1.63 -11.63 3.39
N GLN A 54 0.71 -10.71 3.71
CA GLN A 54 0.85 -9.70 4.75
C GLN A 54 -0.39 -9.78 5.66
N PRO A 55 -0.33 -10.56 6.76
CA PRO A 55 -1.50 -10.90 7.56
C PRO A 55 -2.16 -9.69 8.24
N ASP A 56 -1.43 -8.59 8.38
CA ASP A 56 -1.92 -7.34 8.96
C ASP A 56 -2.56 -6.41 7.92
N ALA A 57 -2.55 -6.77 6.63
CA ALA A 57 -3.16 -5.97 5.59
C ALA A 57 -4.70 -6.06 5.66
N PRO A 58 -5.41 -4.93 5.64
CA PRO A 58 -6.87 -4.92 5.78
C PRO A 58 -7.61 -5.42 4.53
N HIS A 59 -6.91 -5.55 3.39
CA HIS A 59 -7.48 -5.93 2.11
C HIS A 59 -6.46 -6.62 1.22
N THR A 60 -6.88 -7.70 0.57
CA THR A 60 -6.14 -8.37 -0.51
C THR A 60 -6.69 -7.89 -1.85
N GLY A 61 -5.99 -6.97 -2.51
CA GLY A 61 -6.37 -6.48 -3.82
C GLY A 61 -5.49 -5.34 -4.32
N THR A 62 -6.03 -4.54 -5.24
CA THR A 62 -5.30 -3.47 -5.91
C THR A 62 -5.42 -2.14 -5.15
N TYR A 63 -4.28 -1.55 -4.82
CA TYR A 63 -4.13 -0.22 -4.27
C TYR A 63 -3.79 0.77 -5.38
N GLY A 64 -4.58 1.84 -5.49
CA GLY A 64 -4.32 2.94 -6.42
C GLY A 64 -3.66 4.13 -5.72
N ALA A 65 -2.64 4.71 -6.33
CA ALA A 65 -2.00 5.93 -5.85
C ALA A 65 -1.64 6.87 -7.00
N ASP A 66 -1.54 8.16 -6.72
CA ASP A 66 -0.93 9.10 -7.64
C ASP A 66 0.59 8.86 -7.70
N LEU A 67 1.19 8.99 -8.89
CA LEU A 67 2.61 8.67 -9.11
C LEU A 67 3.56 9.52 -8.25
N ASP A 68 3.15 10.76 -7.92
CA ASP A 68 3.91 11.70 -7.09
C ASP A 68 4.06 11.24 -5.63
N ARG A 69 3.30 10.22 -5.21
CA ARG A 69 3.44 9.57 -3.90
C ARG A 69 4.56 8.54 -3.87
N LEU A 70 5.09 8.15 -5.03
CA LEU A 70 6.10 7.12 -5.17
C LEU A 70 7.49 7.72 -5.39
N PRO A 71 8.56 6.94 -5.13
CA PRO A 71 9.91 7.31 -5.52
C PRO A 71 10.00 7.61 -7.03
N GLU A 72 10.87 8.56 -7.40
CA GLU A 72 11.13 8.87 -8.80
C GLU A 72 11.64 7.65 -9.57
N GLY A 73 11.17 7.49 -10.81
CA GLY A 73 11.62 6.42 -11.70
C GLY A 73 11.03 5.03 -11.41
N VAL A 74 10.04 4.93 -10.52
CA VAL A 74 9.36 3.66 -10.22
C VAL A 74 8.77 3.01 -11.49
N ALA A 75 8.96 1.69 -11.61
CA ALA A 75 8.52 0.90 -12.75
C ALA A 75 7.65 -0.29 -12.33
N VAL A 76 6.98 -0.90 -13.31
CA VAL A 76 6.25 -2.17 -13.10
C VAL A 76 7.22 -3.25 -12.65
N GLY A 77 6.89 -3.94 -11.56
CA GLY A 77 7.71 -4.96 -10.94
C GLY A 77 8.44 -4.50 -9.68
N ASP A 78 8.59 -3.19 -9.48
CA ASP A 78 9.23 -2.64 -8.28
C ASP A 78 8.37 -2.87 -7.03
N VAL A 79 9.03 -3.02 -5.90
CA VAL A 79 8.39 -3.11 -4.58
C VAL A 79 8.65 -1.81 -3.82
N VAL A 80 7.60 -1.24 -3.27
CA VAL A 80 7.62 -0.02 -2.45
C VAL A 80 6.95 -0.29 -1.11
N VAL A 81 7.30 0.48 -0.09
CA VAL A 81 6.60 0.49 1.20
C VAL A 81 5.79 1.76 1.28
N CYS A 82 4.48 1.63 1.45
CA CYS A 82 3.55 2.76 1.52
C CYS A 82 2.77 2.74 2.84
N THR A 83 2.50 3.92 3.40
CA THR A 83 1.47 4.04 4.44
C THR A 83 0.10 3.94 3.79
N VAL A 84 -0.75 3.04 4.26
CA VAL A 84 -2.14 2.88 3.80
C VAL A 84 -3.06 3.15 4.97
N THR A 85 -4.10 3.95 4.73
CA THR A 85 -5.17 4.20 5.68
C THR A 85 -6.46 3.65 5.13
N LYS A 86 -7.15 2.83 5.90
CA LYS A 86 -8.51 2.40 5.68
C LYS A 86 -9.41 3.26 6.56
N THR A 87 -10.39 3.91 5.95
CA THR A 87 -11.45 4.60 6.68
C THR A 87 -12.78 3.98 6.30
N ASP A 88 -13.51 3.53 7.31
CA ASP A 88 -14.90 3.11 7.20
C ASP A 88 -15.75 4.15 7.94
N GLU A 89 -16.22 5.16 7.21
CA GLU A 89 -16.93 6.29 7.82
C GLU A 89 -18.34 5.93 8.30
N ASN A 90 -18.90 4.78 7.89
CA ASN A 90 -20.30 4.45 8.14
C ASN A 90 -20.56 2.94 8.29
N GLY A 91 -20.02 2.30 9.33
CA GLY A 91 -20.16 0.85 9.61
C GLY A 91 -21.59 0.27 9.73
N LEU A 92 -22.64 0.99 9.32
CA LEU A 92 -24.05 0.61 9.29
C LEU A 92 -24.81 0.96 7.98
N ASP A 93 -24.20 1.66 6.99
CA ASP A 93 -24.92 2.13 5.77
C ASP A 93 -24.66 1.31 4.49
N GLY A 94 -23.69 0.38 4.53
CA GLY A 94 -23.34 -0.49 3.41
C GLY A 94 -22.39 0.13 2.38
N VAL A 95 -21.70 1.22 2.71
CA VAL A 95 -20.61 1.77 1.89
C VAL A 95 -19.32 0.96 2.08
N ASP A 96 -18.65 0.60 0.98
CA ASP A 96 -17.36 -0.11 1.03
C ASP A 96 -16.28 0.77 1.69
N PRO A 97 -15.35 0.18 2.46
CA PRO A 97 -14.26 0.94 3.08
C PRO A 97 -13.38 1.65 2.05
N GLU A 98 -13.04 2.91 2.32
CA GLU A 98 -12.12 3.68 1.49
C GLU A 98 -10.67 3.37 1.90
N TYR A 99 -9.81 3.08 0.92
CA TYR A 99 -8.37 2.90 1.12
C TYR A 99 -7.60 4.04 0.48
N ARG A 100 -6.82 4.76 1.29
CA ARG A 100 -5.96 5.85 0.85
C ARG A 100 -4.50 5.47 0.98
N VAL A 101 -3.77 5.55 -0.11
CA VAL A 101 -2.32 5.37 -0.14
C VAL A 101 -1.64 6.72 0.12
N GLY A 102 -0.86 6.78 1.19
CA GLY A 102 -0.02 7.91 1.56
C GLY A 102 1.35 7.88 0.88
N PRO A 103 2.36 8.57 1.44
CA PRO A 103 3.71 8.56 0.91
C PRO A 103 4.31 7.15 0.86
N CYS A 104 5.03 6.86 -0.21
CA CYS A 104 5.75 5.61 -0.41
C CYS A 104 7.27 5.83 -0.43
N ARG A 105 8.01 4.77 -0.11
CA ARG A 105 9.48 4.70 -0.22
C ARG A 105 9.90 3.41 -0.92
N ALA A 106 11.12 3.38 -1.44
CA ALA A 106 11.71 2.13 -1.96
C ALA A 106 11.81 1.09 -0.82
N ALA A 107 11.52 -0.18 -1.14
CA ALA A 107 11.37 -1.26 -0.17
C ALA A 107 12.62 -2.08 0.14
#